data_AF-A0A1S1X5Z6-F1
#
_entry.id   AF-A0A1S1X5Z6-F1
#
_cell.length_a   1.000
_cell.length_b   1.000
_cell.length_c   1.000
_cell.angle_alpha   90.00
_cell.angle_beta   90.00
_cell.angle_gamma   90.00
#
_symmetry.space_group_name_H-M   'P 1'
#
loop_
_entity.id
_entity.type
_entity.pdbx_description
1 polymer ?
#
loop_
_entity_poly.entity_id
_entity_poly.type
_entity_poly.pdbx_seq_one_letter_code
_entity_poly.pdbx_strand_id
1 'polypeptide(L)'
;MQKQEDLDDLLLTLKQSLKESFNNPTLIYGKRVESLFKYVICGLGNCTLVKNEDTGDMFFKDENLAIPDYNVILKDGSNFYVEVKNSNLKNPKSQYSIRKEDFNKLENYAKLFNRDLKLAIYFPAIKQWSLISKESMIEQKNKYMITMVEAIAKSEFIIFNDRMIGTIPRLALELIADENRPAFINKSGEARIIISDIKIYCADKEITEKNEKNIAFYLMRFGRLEVGEPIITMKGERIKSIKYEFSSDQENWEEQGFAIIGNLSSMISDAYTKFTSDEGTITSIDKNINPELLSLEIPLNYKGKQLPLWQISISPNKDFKA
;
A
#
# COMPACT_ATOMS: atom_id res chain seq x y z
N MET A 1 -49.07 -6.26 -0.96
CA MET A 1 -48.82 -5.54 0.31
C MET A 1 -47.69 -6.20 1.08
N GLN A 2 -47.80 -7.46 1.50
CA GLN A 2 -46.76 -8.18 2.26
C GLN A 2 -45.32 -8.07 1.69
N LYS A 3 -45.14 -8.29 0.38
CA LYS A 3 -43.83 -8.18 -0.30
C LYS A 3 -43.17 -6.79 -0.26
N GLN A 4 -43.97 -5.72 -0.10
CA GLN A 4 -43.47 -4.35 -0.06
C GLN A 4 -43.01 -4.00 1.36
N GLU A 5 -43.79 -4.41 2.36
CA GLU A 5 -43.44 -4.29 3.78
C GLU A 5 -42.17 -5.11 4.12
N ASP A 6 -42.05 -6.34 3.61
CA ASP A 6 -40.85 -7.17 3.83
C ASP A 6 -39.59 -6.54 3.19
N LEU A 7 -39.74 -5.87 2.05
CA LEU A 7 -38.64 -5.17 1.37
C LEU A 7 -38.21 -3.90 2.11
N ASP A 8 -39.19 -3.15 2.61
CA ASP A 8 -38.96 -1.93 3.37
C ASP A 8 -38.33 -2.23 4.74
N ASP A 9 -38.74 -3.32 5.39
CA ASP A 9 -38.18 -3.79 6.65
C ASP A 9 -36.75 -4.35 6.48
N LEU A 10 -36.49 -5.06 5.38
CA LEU A 10 -35.13 -5.47 4.99
C LEU A 10 -34.24 -4.24 4.73
N LEU A 11 -34.74 -3.23 4.01
CA LEU A 11 -34.00 -2.00 3.73
C LEU A 11 -33.74 -1.18 5.01
N LEU A 12 -34.67 -1.14 5.95
CA LEU A 12 -34.50 -0.50 7.26
C LEU A 12 -33.47 -1.24 8.11
N THR A 13 -33.56 -2.57 8.19
CA THR A 13 -32.61 -3.40 8.92
C THR A 13 -31.21 -3.33 8.33
N LEU A 14 -31.10 -3.33 6.99
CA LEU A 14 -29.83 -3.12 6.28
C LEU A 14 -29.29 -1.71 6.54
N LYS A 15 -30.12 -0.67 6.46
CA LYS A 15 -29.69 0.71 6.77
C LYS A 15 -29.21 0.84 8.21
N GLN A 16 -29.89 0.23 9.16
CA GLN A 16 -29.56 0.33 10.58
C GLN A 16 -28.29 -0.45 10.92
N SER A 17 -28.17 -1.68 10.44
CA SER A 17 -26.93 -2.48 10.58
C SER A 17 -25.74 -1.84 9.84
N LEU A 18 -25.94 -1.28 8.64
CA LEU A 18 -24.92 -0.50 7.95
C LEU A 18 -24.55 0.74 8.77
N LYS A 19 -25.52 1.49 9.30
CA LYS A 19 -25.26 2.71 10.09
C LYS A 19 -24.52 2.41 11.39
N GLU A 20 -24.84 1.31 12.07
CA GLU A 20 -24.12 0.82 13.25
C GLU A 20 -22.69 0.37 12.90
N SER A 21 -22.50 -0.29 11.76
CA SER A 21 -21.20 -0.67 11.21
C SER A 21 -20.35 0.55 10.80
N PHE A 22 -20.97 1.58 10.20
CA PHE A 22 -20.36 2.88 9.89
C PHE A 22 -20.07 3.74 11.13
N ASN A 23 -20.70 3.44 12.27
CA ASN A 23 -20.45 4.12 13.54
C ASN A 23 -19.33 3.46 14.37
N ASN A 24 -18.74 2.36 13.91
CA ASN A 24 -17.57 1.74 14.53
C ASN A 24 -16.32 1.95 13.66
N PRO A 25 -15.54 3.02 13.92
CA PRO A 25 -14.35 3.33 13.14
C PRO A 25 -13.39 2.15 13.04
N THR A 26 -13.18 1.39 14.12
CA THR A 26 -12.26 0.25 14.14
C THR A 26 -12.63 -0.82 13.13
N LEU A 27 -13.92 -1.12 12.99
CA LEU A 27 -14.42 -2.11 12.05
C LEU A 27 -14.29 -1.64 10.59
N ILE A 28 -14.57 -0.36 10.32
CA ILE A 28 -14.38 0.25 9.00
C ILE A 28 -12.90 0.22 8.59
N TYR A 29 -12.01 0.61 9.51
CA TYR A 29 -10.56 0.56 9.27
C TYR A 29 -10.08 -0.87 9.04
N GLY A 30 -10.61 -1.85 9.79
CA GLY A 30 -10.34 -3.28 9.59
C GLY A 30 -10.72 -3.74 8.19
N LYS A 31 -11.98 -3.53 7.78
CA LYS A 31 -12.49 -3.95 6.46
C LYS A 31 -11.80 -3.22 5.30
N ARG A 32 -11.39 -1.97 5.50
CA ARG A 32 -10.59 -1.22 4.53
C ARG A 32 -9.18 -1.79 4.37
N VAL A 33 -8.53 -2.22 5.45
CA VAL A 33 -7.20 -2.87 5.40
C VAL A 33 -7.29 -4.26 4.78
N GLU A 34 -8.32 -5.02 5.11
CA GLU A 34 -8.64 -6.30 4.46
C GLU A 34 -8.80 -6.11 2.95
N SER A 35 -9.58 -5.12 2.52
CA SER A 35 -9.74 -4.78 1.10
C SER A 35 -8.46 -4.27 0.45
N LEU A 36 -7.66 -3.48 1.17
CA LEU A 36 -6.37 -2.98 0.69
C LEU A 36 -5.39 -4.10 0.33
N PHE A 37 -5.38 -5.19 1.12
CA PHE A 37 -4.43 -6.29 0.96
C PHE A 37 -4.41 -6.86 -0.47
N LYS A 38 -5.59 -7.13 -1.06
CA LYS A 38 -5.67 -7.69 -2.44
C LYS A 38 -5.04 -6.77 -3.47
N TYR A 39 -5.25 -5.45 -3.34
CA TYR A 39 -4.67 -4.46 -4.25
C TYR A 39 -3.15 -4.37 -4.09
N VAL A 40 -2.64 -4.46 -2.86
CA VAL A 40 -1.20 -4.48 -2.58
C VAL A 40 -0.54 -5.68 -3.25
N ILE A 41 -1.00 -6.90 -2.98
CA ILE A 41 -0.32 -8.10 -3.48
C ILE A 41 -0.46 -8.28 -5.00
N CYS A 42 -1.60 -7.88 -5.58
CA CYS A 42 -1.76 -7.81 -7.04
C CYS A 42 -0.80 -6.78 -7.65
N GLY A 43 -0.68 -5.61 -7.02
CA GLY A 43 0.18 -4.53 -7.50
C GLY A 43 1.69 -4.82 -7.40
N LEU A 44 2.10 -5.74 -6.53
CA LEU A 44 3.49 -6.20 -6.46
C LEU A 44 3.87 -7.15 -7.60
N GLY A 45 2.88 -7.76 -8.25
CA GLY A 45 3.03 -8.38 -9.55
C GLY A 45 3.49 -9.84 -9.56
N ASN A 46 3.51 -10.54 -8.42
CA ASN A 46 3.80 -11.99 -8.39
C ASN A 46 2.56 -12.88 -8.16
N CYS A 47 1.36 -12.31 -8.04
CA CYS A 47 0.11 -13.05 -7.96
C CYS A 47 -0.43 -13.40 -9.36
N THR A 48 -0.92 -14.62 -9.52
CA THR A 48 -1.74 -15.07 -10.67
C THR A 48 -3.23 -14.86 -10.37
N LEU A 49 -3.65 -15.17 -9.14
CA LEU A 49 -5.04 -15.06 -8.71
C LEU A 49 -5.08 -14.63 -7.24
N VAL A 50 -5.99 -13.72 -6.92
CA VAL A 50 -6.40 -13.40 -5.55
C VAL A 50 -7.92 -13.47 -5.51
N LYS A 51 -8.46 -14.38 -4.70
CA LYS A 51 -9.90 -14.58 -4.53
C LYS A 51 -10.27 -14.32 -3.07
N ASN A 52 -11.34 -13.55 -2.84
CA ASN A 52 -11.98 -13.48 -1.53
C ASN A 52 -12.58 -14.86 -1.21
N GLU A 53 -12.10 -15.49 -0.15
CA GLU A 53 -12.56 -16.83 0.22
C GLU A 53 -13.79 -16.75 1.13
N ASP A 54 -13.90 -15.73 1.98
CA ASP A 54 -15.00 -15.48 2.93
C ASP A 54 -16.29 -14.92 2.29
N THR A 55 -16.43 -15.00 0.97
CA THR A 55 -17.58 -14.46 0.22
C THR A 55 -18.37 -15.55 -0.50
N GLY A 56 -19.70 -15.40 -0.51
CA GLY A 56 -20.63 -16.35 -1.12
C GLY A 56 -21.24 -17.32 -0.11
N ASP A 57 -22.16 -18.17 -0.61
CA ASP A 57 -22.85 -19.14 0.24
C ASP A 57 -21.93 -20.32 0.57
N MET A 58 -21.72 -20.53 1.87
CA MET A 58 -20.97 -21.67 2.38
C MET A 58 -21.75 -22.36 3.49
N PHE A 59 -21.82 -23.69 3.41
CA PHE A 59 -22.53 -24.52 4.37
C PHE A 59 -21.52 -25.48 5.00
N PHE A 60 -21.26 -25.30 6.30
CA PHE A 60 -20.45 -26.22 7.08
C PHE A 60 -21.31 -26.88 8.15
N LYS A 61 -21.05 -28.15 8.42
CA LYS A 61 -21.64 -28.86 9.57
C LYS A 61 -20.79 -28.73 10.83
N ASP A 62 -19.52 -28.33 10.68
CA ASP A 62 -18.53 -28.27 11.76
C ASP A 62 -18.37 -26.83 12.25
N GLU A 63 -18.57 -26.61 13.55
CA GLU A 63 -18.37 -25.33 14.21
C GLU A 63 -16.87 -24.99 14.42
N ASN A 64 -15.97 -25.92 14.11
CA ASN A 64 -14.51 -25.76 14.23
C ASN A 64 -13.83 -25.28 12.95
N LEU A 65 -14.58 -24.65 12.05
CA LEU A 65 -14.07 -24.07 10.82
C LEU A 65 -14.28 -22.55 10.81
N ALA A 66 -13.26 -21.83 10.36
CA ALA A 66 -13.35 -20.42 10.02
C ALA A 66 -12.72 -20.24 8.65
N ILE A 67 -13.34 -19.43 7.80
CA ILE A 67 -12.87 -19.20 6.44
C ILE A 67 -11.86 -18.04 6.47
N PRO A 68 -10.65 -18.22 5.92
CA PRO A 68 -9.69 -17.13 5.76
C PRO A 68 -10.20 -16.06 4.79
N ASP A 69 -9.69 -14.83 4.91
CA ASP A 69 -10.10 -13.73 4.02
C ASP A 69 -9.81 -14.01 2.52
N TYR A 70 -8.63 -14.56 2.21
CA TYR A 70 -8.17 -14.71 0.81
C TYR A 70 -7.57 -16.08 0.47
N ASN A 71 -7.81 -16.53 -0.75
CA ASN A 71 -7.05 -17.57 -1.46
C ASN A 71 -6.11 -16.90 -2.48
N VAL A 72 -4.82 -17.14 -2.35
CA VAL A 72 -3.79 -16.54 -3.21
C VAL A 72 -3.06 -17.63 -4.00
N ILE A 73 -2.93 -17.42 -5.31
CA ILE A 73 -2.12 -18.25 -6.21
C ILE A 73 -1.03 -17.38 -6.81
N LEU A 74 0.23 -17.80 -6.67
CA LEU A 74 1.40 -17.10 -7.23
C LEU A 74 1.70 -17.55 -8.67
N LYS A 75 2.59 -16.82 -9.35
CA LYS A 75 3.03 -17.13 -10.73
C LYS A 75 3.74 -18.48 -10.87
N ASP A 76 4.34 -18.98 -9.80
CA ASP A 76 4.98 -20.30 -9.75
C ASP A 76 3.99 -21.46 -9.47
N GLY A 77 2.70 -21.16 -9.29
CA GLY A 77 1.65 -22.14 -8.99
C GLY A 77 1.50 -22.47 -7.50
N SER A 78 2.39 -21.97 -6.63
CA SER A 78 2.18 -22.08 -5.18
C SER A 78 0.90 -21.36 -4.78
N ASN A 79 0.21 -21.93 -3.79
CA ASN A 79 -1.07 -21.40 -3.31
C ASN A 79 -1.21 -21.59 -1.81
N PHE A 80 -1.87 -20.62 -1.17
CA PHE A 80 -2.09 -20.60 0.27
C PHE A 80 -3.27 -19.69 0.60
N TYR A 81 -3.82 -19.91 1.78
CA TYR A 81 -4.80 -19.02 2.37
C TYR A 81 -4.13 -17.90 3.17
N VAL A 82 -4.78 -16.74 3.19
CA VAL A 82 -4.34 -15.58 3.97
C VAL A 82 -5.48 -15.07 4.80
N GLU A 83 -5.22 -14.92 6.10
CA GLU A 83 -6.03 -14.13 7.01
C GLU A 83 -5.39 -12.75 7.20
N VAL A 84 -6.14 -11.67 7.01
CA VAL A 84 -5.68 -10.30 7.10
C VAL A 84 -6.02 -9.71 8.46
N LYS A 85 -5.05 -9.00 9.04
CA LYS A 85 -5.18 -8.35 10.34
C LYS A 85 -4.63 -6.94 10.29
N ASN A 86 -5.40 -6.01 10.82
CA ASN A 86 -4.95 -4.64 11.07
C ASN A 86 -4.50 -4.51 12.53
N SER A 87 -3.27 -4.09 12.77
CA SER A 87 -2.68 -4.01 14.10
C SER A 87 -2.39 -2.57 14.51
N ASN A 88 -3.17 -2.04 15.46
CA ASN A 88 -3.02 -0.67 15.97
C ASN A 88 -1.85 -0.50 16.97
N LEU A 89 -0.92 -1.46 17.01
CA LEU A 89 0.25 -1.38 17.87
C LEU A 89 1.14 -0.21 17.44
N LYS A 90 1.47 0.66 18.40
CA LYS A 90 2.37 1.81 18.17
C LYS A 90 3.80 1.53 18.62
N ASN A 91 3.97 0.71 19.66
CA ASN A 91 5.28 0.33 20.18
C ASN A 91 5.76 -0.94 19.44
N PRO A 92 6.94 -0.91 18.79
CA PRO A 92 7.46 -2.05 18.05
C PRO A 92 7.66 -3.32 18.89
N LYS A 93 7.86 -3.17 20.21
CA LYS A 93 8.04 -4.28 21.16
C LYS A 93 6.71 -4.85 21.67
N SER A 94 5.58 -4.21 21.40
CA SER A 94 4.28 -4.75 21.79
C SER A 94 3.92 -5.97 20.92
N GLN A 95 3.19 -6.90 21.53
CA GLN A 95 2.83 -8.16 20.91
C GLN A 95 1.47 -8.09 20.24
N TYR A 96 1.41 -8.51 18.98
CA TYR A 96 0.18 -8.98 18.37
C TYR A 96 -0.14 -10.38 18.91
N SER A 97 -1.42 -10.68 19.15
CA SER A 97 -1.85 -12.00 19.60
C SER A 97 -3.14 -12.44 18.95
N ILE A 98 -3.23 -13.73 18.65
CA ILE A 98 -4.43 -14.42 18.19
C ILE A 98 -4.69 -15.63 19.10
N ARG A 99 -5.96 -15.89 19.45
CA ARG A 99 -6.30 -17.06 20.27
C ARG A 99 -6.04 -18.32 19.47
N LYS A 100 -5.58 -19.37 20.15
CA LYS A 100 -5.33 -20.67 19.52
C LYS A 100 -6.59 -21.23 18.88
N GLU A 101 -7.72 -21.10 19.55
CA GLU A 101 -9.00 -21.56 19.02
C GLU A 101 -9.32 -20.92 17.67
N ASP A 102 -9.25 -19.57 17.60
CA ASP A 102 -9.53 -18.84 16.36
C ASP A 102 -8.56 -19.24 15.23
N PHE A 103 -7.26 -19.30 15.54
CA PHE A 103 -6.26 -19.70 14.55
C PHE A 103 -6.47 -21.15 14.06
N ASN A 104 -6.76 -22.07 14.98
CA ASN A 104 -6.97 -23.47 14.64
C ASN A 104 -8.19 -23.67 13.76
N LYS A 105 -9.26 -22.87 13.92
CA LYS A 105 -10.44 -22.91 13.03
C LYS A 105 -10.08 -22.55 11.59
N LEU A 106 -9.24 -21.52 11.40
CA LEU A 106 -8.70 -21.14 10.08
C LEU A 106 -7.76 -22.22 9.51
N GLU A 107 -6.88 -22.77 10.35
CA GLU A 107 -5.93 -23.82 9.95
C GLU A 107 -6.65 -25.11 9.55
N ASN A 108 -7.73 -25.48 10.27
CA ASN A 108 -8.56 -26.62 9.93
C ASN A 108 -9.23 -26.44 8.56
N TYR A 109 -9.72 -25.23 8.25
CA TYR A 109 -10.24 -24.92 6.93
C TYR A 109 -9.16 -25.09 5.85
N ALA A 110 -7.97 -24.52 6.05
CA ALA A 110 -6.87 -24.63 5.10
C ALA A 110 -6.46 -26.09 4.82
N LYS A 111 -6.47 -26.94 5.85
CA LYS A 111 -6.20 -28.38 5.75
C LYS A 111 -7.21 -29.12 4.88
N LEU A 112 -8.49 -28.74 4.86
CA LEU A 112 -9.51 -29.37 4.01
C LEU A 112 -9.14 -29.29 2.52
N PHE A 113 -8.43 -28.24 2.13
CA PHE A 113 -8.01 -28.00 0.75
C PHE A 113 -6.52 -28.32 0.53
N ASN A 114 -5.83 -28.90 1.53
CA ASN A 114 -4.40 -29.19 1.49
C ASN A 114 -3.55 -27.94 1.13
N ARG A 115 -3.84 -26.83 1.82
CA ARG A 115 -3.14 -25.55 1.65
C ARG A 115 -2.59 -25.03 2.97
N ASP A 116 -1.53 -24.24 2.87
CA ASP A 116 -0.98 -23.50 4.00
C ASP A 116 -1.86 -22.30 4.37
N LEU A 117 -1.77 -21.86 5.63
CA LEU A 117 -2.38 -20.63 6.13
C LEU A 117 -1.30 -19.63 6.54
N LYS A 118 -1.42 -18.39 6.08
CA LYS A 118 -0.56 -17.28 6.46
C LYS A 118 -1.37 -16.15 7.09
N LEU A 119 -0.74 -15.40 8.00
CA LEU A 119 -1.30 -14.15 8.51
C LEU A 119 -0.63 -12.96 7.82
N ALA A 120 -1.43 -12.11 7.18
CA ALA A 120 -1.01 -10.80 6.69
C ALA A 120 -1.36 -9.73 7.73
N ILE A 121 -0.36 -9.20 8.43
CA ILE A 121 -0.54 -8.16 9.45
C ILE A 121 -0.09 -6.82 8.88
N TYR A 122 -0.99 -5.84 8.85
CA TYR A 122 -0.66 -4.46 8.54
C TYR A 122 -0.41 -3.68 9.84
N PHE A 123 0.66 -2.90 9.86
CA PHE A 123 1.02 -2.00 10.96
C PHE A 123 0.90 -0.54 10.49
N PRO A 124 -0.26 0.12 10.68
CA PRO A 124 -0.49 1.48 10.18
C PRO A 124 0.50 2.52 10.72
N ALA A 125 1.00 2.33 11.95
CA ALA A 125 1.94 3.26 12.59
C ALA A 125 3.24 3.46 11.81
N ILE A 126 3.65 2.43 11.05
CA ILE A 126 4.86 2.45 10.20
C ILE A 126 4.54 2.14 8.73
N LYS A 127 3.25 2.05 8.38
CA LYS A 127 2.73 1.73 7.05
C LYS A 127 3.34 0.46 6.42
N GLN A 128 3.57 -0.58 7.23
CA GLN A 128 4.28 -1.78 6.77
C GLN A 128 3.41 -3.03 6.88
N TRP A 129 3.54 -3.91 5.89
CA TRP A 129 2.95 -5.24 5.89
C TRP A 129 3.95 -6.30 6.35
N SER A 130 3.45 -7.31 7.06
CA SER A 130 4.17 -8.56 7.28
C SER A 130 3.30 -9.74 6.86
N LEU A 131 3.90 -10.74 6.23
CA LEU A 131 3.26 -12.02 5.96
C LEU A 131 4.01 -13.09 6.75
N ILE A 132 3.34 -13.79 7.65
CA ILE A 132 3.98 -14.76 8.52
C ILE A 132 3.21 -16.08 8.57
N SER A 133 3.96 -17.17 8.74
CA SER A 133 3.44 -18.50 9.03
C SER A 133 3.38 -18.73 10.55
N LYS A 134 2.58 -19.69 11.01
CA LYS A 134 2.37 -20.01 12.43
C LYS A 134 3.68 -20.26 13.18
N GLU A 135 4.63 -20.92 12.53
CA GLU A 135 5.94 -21.31 13.05
C GLU A 135 6.80 -20.09 13.40
N SER A 136 6.50 -18.92 12.83
CA SER A 136 7.18 -17.66 13.14
C SER A 136 6.69 -17.02 14.45
N MET A 137 5.60 -17.53 15.03
CA MET A 137 4.97 -17.01 16.25
C MET A 137 5.40 -17.78 17.50
N ILE A 138 5.43 -17.09 18.63
CA ILE A 138 5.62 -17.69 19.94
C ILE A 138 4.32 -18.32 20.40
N GLU A 139 4.35 -19.63 20.65
CA GLU A 139 3.23 -20.35 21.22
C GLU A 139 3.15 -20.14 22.75
N GLN A 140 1.96 -19.80 23.24
CA GLN A 140 1.62 -19.73 24.66
C GLN A 140 0.42 -20.64 24.95
N LYS A 141 0.00 -20.81 26.21
CA LYS A 141 -1.08 -21.74 26.58
C LYS A 141 -2.33 -21.64 25.69
N ASN A 142 -2.87 -20.43 25.49
CA ASN A 142 -4.14 -20.19 24.78
C ASN A 142 -4.02 -19.26 23.56
N LYS A 143 -2.81 -18.82 23.18
CA LYS A 143 -2.60 -17.85 22.10
C LYS A 143 -1.28 -18.06 21.37
N TYR A 144 -1.22 -17.58 20.14
CA TYR A 144 0.03 -17.33 19.41
C TYR A 144 0.35 -15.84 19.47
N MET A 145 1.63 -15.49 19.60
CA MET A 145 2.07 -14.11 19.74
C MET A 145 3.28 -13.78 18.87
N ILE A 146 3.40 -12.53 18.44
CA ILE A 146 4.58 -12.02 17.75
C ILE A 146 4.71 -10.52 17.98
N THR A 147 5.93 -10.00 18.14
CA THR A 147 6.14 -8.54 18.17
C THR A 147 6.12 -7.94 16.76
N MET A 148 5.92 -6.63 16.64
CA MET A 148 5.98 -5.95 15.33
C MET A 148 7.36 -6.12 14.68
N VAL A 149 8.45 -5.99 15.46
CA VAL A 149 9.82 -6.14 14.94
C VAL A 149 10.06 -7.57 14.43
N GLU A 150 9.65 -8.59 15.19
CA GLU A 150 9.78 -9.99 14.75
C GLU A 150 8.92 -10.28 13.52
N ALA A 151 7.70 -9.74 13.44
CA ALA A 151 6.82 -9.94 12.30
C ALA A 151 7.41 -9.36 11.01
N ILE A 152 8.03 -8.17 11.09
CA ILE A 152 8.73 -7.57 9.95
C ILE A 152 9.98 -8.38 9.59
N ALA A 153 10.80 -8.74 10.57
CA ALA A 153 12.04 -9.49 10.33
C ALA A 153 11.79 -10.89 9.75
N LYS A 154 10.70 -11.55 10.15
CA LYS A 154 10.30 -12.90 9.69
C LYS A 154 9.36 -12.87 8.49
N SER A 155 9.05 -11.68 7.97
CA SER A 155 8.07 -11.47 6.91
C SER A 155 8.48 -12.15 5.61
N GLU A 156 7.52 -12.85 5.02
CA GLU A 156 7.64 -13.52 3.73
C GLU A 156 7.11 -12.66 2.58
N PHE A 157 6.90 -11.35 2.77
CA PHE A 157 6.31 -10.46 1.74
C PHE A 157 7.09 -10.43 0.41
N ILE A 158 8.37 -10.84 0.43
CA ILE A 158 9.17 -11.06 -0.78
C ILE A 158 8.52 -12.04 -1.76
N ILE A 159 7.70 -13.00 -1.30
CA ILE A 159 6.99 -13.92 -2.20
C ILE A 159 6.00 -13.19 -3.12
N PHE A 160 5.56 -11.99 -2.75
CA PHE A 160 4.72 -11.15 -3.60
C PHE A 160 5.53 -10.23 -4.52
N ASN A 161 6.87 -10.24 -4.42
CA ASN A 161 7.81 -9.30 -5.08
C ASN A 161 7.89 -7.90 -4.42
N ASP A 162 7.62 -7.83 -3.11
CA ASP A 162 7.89 -6.62 -2.33
C ASP A 162 9.39 -6.36 -2.20
N ARG A 163 9.75 -5.09 -2.38
CA ARG A 163 11.13 -4.61 -2.45
C ARG A 163 11.20 -3.23 -1.81
N MET A 164 12.31 -2.94 -1.15
CA MET A 164 12.66 -1.56 -0.83
C MET A 164 13.22 -0.90 -2.08
N ILE A 165 12.72 0.28 -2.40
CA ILE A 165 13.17 1.07 -3.54
C ILE A 165 14.02 2.21 -3.01
N GLY A 166 15.20 2.37 -3.58
CA GLY A 166 16.04 3.56 -3.43
C GLY A 166 16.28 4.24 -4.76
N THR A 167 16.56 5.54 -4.73
CA THR A 167 16.97 6.34 -5.89
C THR A 167 17.98 7.39 -5.44
N ILE A 168 18.56 8.13 -6.38
CA ILE A 168 19.38 9.31 -6.06
C ILE A 168 18.45 10.54 -5.92
N PRO A 169 18.36 11.15 -4.73
CA PRO A 169 17.77 12.48 -4.59
C PRO A 169 18.64 13.55 -5.28
N ARG A 170 18.09 14.68 -5.71
CA ARG A 170 16.68 15.08 -5.65
C ARG A 170 15.93 14.61 -6.90
N LEU A 171 14.67 14.20 -6.70
CA LEU A 171 13.73 14.13 -7.81
C LEU A 171 13.09 15.52 -7.98
N ALA A 172 12.82 15.95 -9.20
CA ALA A 172 12.12 17.23 -9.40
C ALA A 172 11.06 17.17 -10.50
N LEU A 173 9.97 17.89 -10.29
CA LEU A 173 8.88 18.11 -11.24
C LEU A 173 8.87 19.59 -11.63
N GLU A 174 9.05 19.89 -12.90
CA GLU A 174 9.02 21.26 -13.42
C GLU A 174 7.84 21.45 -14.37
N LEU A 175 6.96 22.40 -14.05
CA LEU A 175 5.82 22.80 -14.84
C LEU A 175 6.23 23.99 -15.72
N ILE A 176 6.21 23.81 -17.05
CA ILE A 176 6.64 24.82 -18.01
C ILE A 176 5.45 25.64 -18.48
N ALA A 177 5.49 26.97 -18.27
CA ALA A 177 4.42 27.86 -18.69
C ALA A 177 4.44 28.08 -20.22
N ASP A 178 3.27 28.00 -20.86
CA ASP A 178 3.09 28.27 -22.30
C ASP A 178 3.51 29.70 -22.64
N GLU A 179 4.61 29.86 -23.37
CA GLU A 179 5.17 31.18 -23.75
C GLU A 179 4.18 32.06 -24.52
N ASN A 180 3.16 31.46 -25.16
CA ASN A 180 2.17 32.17 -25.96
C ASN A 180 0.92 32.61 -25.16
N ARG A 181 0.83 32.28 -23.87
CA ARG A 181 -0.32 32.60 -23.00
C ARG A 181 0.12 33.45 -21.81
N PRO A 182 -0.68 34.41 -21.31
CA PRO A 182 -0.29 35.23 -20.14
C PRO A 182 0.13 34.38 -18.92
N ALA A 183 1.21 34.80 -18.24
CA ALA A 183 1.74 34.13 -17.04
C ALA A 183 2.42 35.16 -16.12
N PHE A 184 1.66 36.16 -15.67
CA PHE A 184 2.17 37.27 -14.85
C PHE A 184 1.59 37.21 -13.44
N ILE A 185 2.37 37.70 -12.47
CA ILE A 185 1.93 37.85 -11.08
C ILE A 185 1.14 39.15 -10.98
N ASN A 186 -0.09 39.07 -10.46
CA ASN A 186 -0.96 40.22 -10.25
C ASN A 186 -0.58 40.98 -8.96
N LYS A 187 -1.25 42.12 -8.70
CA LYS A 187 -1.01 42.94 -7.51
C LYS A 187 -1.29 42.23 -6.18
N SER A 188 -2.06 41.14 -6.21
CA SER A 188 -2.38 40.31 -5.04
C SER A 188 -1.35 39.18 -4.81
N GLY A 189 -0.31 39.08 -5.65
CA GLY A 189 0.70 38.02 -5.55
C GLY A 189 0.29 36.70 -6.21
N GLU A 190 -0.80 36.67 -6.98
CA GLU A 190 -1.28 35.46 -7.65
C GLU A 190 -0.96 35.46 -9.14
N ALA A 191 -0.78 34.28 -9.73
CA ALA A 191 -0.64 34.13 -11.17
C ALA A 191 -1.54 32.99 -11.70
N ARG A 192 -2.08 33.18 -12.90
CA ARG A 192 -2.70 32.10 -13.68
C ARG A 192 -1.75 31.73 -14.81
N ILE A 193 -1.41 30.44 -14.89
CA ILE A 193 -0.52 29.91 -15.91
C ILE A 193 -1.21 28.77 -16.66
N ILE A 194 -0.92 28.65 -17.95
CA ILE A 194 -1.25 27.48 -18.74
C ILE A 194 0.04 26.65 -18.85
N ILE A 195 -0.02 25.40 -18.43
CA ILE A 195 1.12 24.48 -18.49
C ILE A 195 1.19 23.91 -19.91
N SER A 196 2.32 24.13 -20.59
CA SER A 196 2.58 23.62 -21.94
C SER A 196 3.34 22.29 -21.92
N ASP A 197 4.18 22.08 -20.91
CA ASP A 197 5.01 20.88 -20.78
C ASP A 197 5.32 20.57 -19.31
N ILE A 198 5.65 19.31 -19.03
CA ILE A 198 6.05 18.81 -17.72
C ILE A 198 7.37 18.07 -17.86
N LYS A 199 8.38 18.55 -17.13
CA LYS A 199 9.69 17.93 -17.07
C LYS A 199 9.91 17.26 -15.72
N ILE A 200 10.61 16.13 -15.75
CA ILE A 200 10.95 15.35 -14.56
C ILE A 200 12.47 15.17 -14.55
N TYR A 201 13.08 15.33 -13.39
CA TYR A 201 14.52 15.23 -13.20
C TYR A 201 14.88 14.27 -12.07
N CYS A 202 16.05 13.65 -12.18
CA CYS A 202 16.72 12.92 -11.11
C CYS A 202 18.17 13.41 -11.03
N ALA A 203 18.60 13.90 -9.87
CA ALA A 203 19.93 14.49 -9.68
C ALA A 203 20.29 15.49 -10.79
N ASP A 204 19.36 16.41 -11.05
CA ASP A 204 19.43 17.47 -12.08
C ASP A 204 19.53 17.01 -13.55
N LYS A 205 19.42 15.70 -13.82
CA LYS A 205 19.33 15.16 -15.18
C LYS A 205 17.88 14.98 -15.58
N GLU A 206 17.51 15.54 -16.74
CA GLU A 206 16.16 15.39 -17.28
C GLU A 206 15.90 13.92 -17.66
N ILE A 207 14.87 13.35 -17.06
CA ILE A 207 14.36 12.02 -17.40
C ILE A 207 13.51 12.17 -18.66
N THR A 208 13.91 11.50 -19.73
CA THR A 208 13.24 11.62 -21.05
C THR A 208 12.41 10.38 -21.39
N GLU A 209 12.81 9.21 -20.88
CA GLU A 209 12.12 7.95 -21.11
C GLU A 209 10.76 7.91 -20.39
N LYS A 210 9.70 7.57 -21.12
CA LYS A 210 8.32 7.57 -20.59
C LYS A 210 8.16 6.67 -19.36
N ASN A 211 8.79 5.49 -19.37
CA ASN A 211 8.73 4.57 -18.24
C ASN A 211 9.40 5.15 -16.99
N GLU A 212 10.59 5.74 -17.13
CA GLU A 212 11.30 6.38 -16.02
C GLU A 212 10.54 7.59 -15.49
N LYS A 213 9.89 8.38 -16.36
CA LYS A 213 9.00 9.47 -15.94
C LYS A 213 7.87 8.96 -15.06
N ASN A 214 7.22 7.85 -15.45
CA ASN A 214 6.14 7.24 -14.68
C ASN A 214 6.65 6.75 -13.31
N ILE A 215 7.81 6.08 -13.28
CA ILE A 215 8.43 5.62 -12.04
C ILE A 215 8.76 6.80 -11.13
N ALA A 216 9.50 7.80 -11.63
CA ALA A 216 9.88 8.96 -10.84
C ALA A 216 8.67 9.73 -10.31
N PHE A 217 7.64 9.93 -11.13
CA PHE A 217 6.41 10.59 -10.70
C PHE A 217 5.68 9.81 -9.59
N TYR A 218 5.62 8.49 -9.70
CA TYR A 218 5.05 7.63 -8.67
C TYR A 218 5.86 7.70 -7.36
N LEU A 219 7.19 7.69 -7.44
CA LEU A 219 8.09 7.84 -6.29
C LEU A 219 7.93 9.21 -5.61
N MET A 220 7.78 10.30 -6.37
CA MET A 220 7.49 11.63 -5.80
C MET A 220 6.15 11.66 -5.05
N ARG A 221 5.15 10.92 -5.53
CA ARG A 221 3.79 10.97 -5.00
C ARG A 221 3.57 10.06 -3.79
N PHE A 222 4.20 8.89 -3.78
CA PHE A 222 3.93 7.84 -2.78
C PHE A 222 5.18 7.36 -2.05
N GLY A 223 6.36 7.81 -2.46
CA GLY A 223 7.60 7.58 -1.75
C GLY A 223 7.74 8.46 -0.51
N ARG A 224 8.62 8.05 0.39
CA ARG A 224 9.06 8.83 1.54
C ARG A 224 10.06 9.90 1.08
N LEU A 225 9.53 10.98 0.51
CA LEU A 225 10.27 12.17 0.11
C LEU A 225 9.58 13.40 0.66
N GLU A 226 10.37 14.38 1.09
CA GLU A 226 9.89 15.70 1.49
C GLU A 226 9.87 16.62 0.29
N VAL A 227 8.79 17.39 0.13
CA VAL A 227 8.69 18.41 -0.90
C VAL A 227 9.19 19.74 -0.34
N GLY A 228 10.15 20.36 -1.03
CA GLY A 228 10.61 21.71 -0.71
C GLY A 228 9.66 22.78 -1.22
N GLU A 229 9.96 24.04 -0.87
CA GLU A 229 9.26 25.20 -1.43
C GLU A 229 9.43 25.25 -2.96
N PRO A 230 8.38 25.63 -3.70
CA PRO A 230 8.45 25.72 -5.16
C PRO A 230 9.43 26.79 -5.61
N ILE A 231 10.30 26.43 -6.56
CA ILE A 231 11.25 27.35 -7.19
C ILE A 231 10.58 27.92 -8.44
N ILE A 232 10.30 29.23 -8.43
CA ILE A 232 9.70 29.93 -9.57
C ILE A 232 10.81 30.56 -10.41
N THR A 233 10.90 30.15 -11.68
CA THR A 233 11.82 30.78 -12.64
C THR A 233 11.07 31.85 -13.42
N MET A 234 11.61 33.07 -13.43
CA MET A 234 11.05 34.21 -14.15
C MET A 234 11.83 34.52 -15.44
N LYS A 235 11.15 35.07 -16.45
CA LYS A 235 11.71 35.66 -17.67
C LYS A 235 11.18 37.09 -17.77
N GLY A 236 11.91 38.04 -17.19
CA GLY A 236 11.37 39.37 -16.90
C GLY A 236 10.27 39.28 -15.84
N GLU A 237 9.11 39.87 -16.09
CA GLU A 237 7.94 39.83 -15.19
C GLU A 237 7.06 38.58 -15.36
N ARG A 238 7.44 37.70 -16.28
CA ARG A 238 6.65 36.52 -16.66
C ARG A 238 7.20 35.27 -15.99
N ILE A 239 6.31 34.43 -15.46
CA ILE A 239 6.66 33.08 -14.99
C ILE A 239 7.02 32.22 -16.20
N LYS A 240 8.23 31.66 -16.17
CA LYS A 240 8.74 30.69 -17.14
C LYS A 240 8.42 29.26 -16.70
N SER A 241 8.70 28.93 -15.44
CA SER A 241 8.44 27.60 -14.89
C SER A 241 8.30 27.62 -13.37
N ILE A 242 7.68 26.56 -12.85
CA ILE A 242 7.58 26.28 -11.41
C ILE A 242 8.17 24.88 -11.18
N LYS A 243 9.23 24.77 -10.39
CA LYS A 243 9.92 23.52 -10.07
C LYS A 243 9.66 23.11 -8.62
N TYR A 244 9.16 21.90 -8.41
CA TYR A 244 9.04 21.26 -7.11
C TYR A 244 10.18 20.25 -6.94
N GLU A 245 10.91 20.33 -5.85
CA GLU A 245 11.99 19.41 -5.53
C GLU A 245 11.60 18.48 -4.38
N PHE A 246 11.91 17.20 -4.56
CA PHE A 246 11.62 16.12 -3.63
C PHE A 246 12.93 15.52 -3.15
N SER A 247 13.22 15.66 -1.85
CA SER A 247 14.45 15.21 -1.21
C SER A 247 14.18 14.18 -0.11
N SER A 248 15.20 13.41 0.23
CA SER A 248 15.15 12.48 1.36
C SER A 248 15.43 13.21 2.68
N ASP A 249 14.74 12.80 3.74
CA ASP A 249 14.99 13.19 5.14
C ASP A 249 16.12 12.37 5.80
N GLN A 250 16.62 11.34 5.12
CA GLN A 250 17.66 10.45 5.66
C GLN A 250 19.01 11.15 5.80
N GLU A 251 19.61 11.00 6.97
CA GLU A 251 20.99 11.42 7.20
C GLU A 251 21.95 10.68 6.25
N ASN A 252 22.97 11.38 5.75
CA ASN A 252 24.07 10.84 4.95
C ASN A 252 23.70 10.19 3.60
N TRP A 253 22.50 10.44 3.04
CA TRP A 253 22.16 9.93 1.71
C TRP A 253 23.14 10.42 0.63
N GLU A 254 23.72 11.62 0.81
CA GLU A 254 24.73 12.18 -0.09
C GLU A 254 26.03 11.35 -0.10
N GLU A 255 26.50 10.92 1.07
CA GLU A 255 27.69 10.06 1.20
C GLU A 255 27.42 8.64 0.69
N GLN A 256 26.22 8.12 0.97
CA GLN A 256 25.76 6.81 0.49
C GLN A 256 25.51 6.79 -1.02
N GLY A 257 25.29 7.96 -1.63
CA GLY A 257 24.97 8.13 -3.05
C GLY A 257 23.54 7.74 -3.43
N PHE A 258 22.69 7.35 -2.49
CA PHE A 258 21.26 7.08 -2.70
C PHE A 258 20.48 7.17 -1.38
N ALA A 259 19.17 7.34 -1.49
CA ALA A 259 18.24 7.28 -0.36
C ALA A 259 17.22 6.15 -0.57
N ILE A 260 16.78 5.52 0.52
CA ILE A 260 15.65 4.59 0.49
C ILE A 260 14.34 5.38 0.46
N ILE A 261 13.53 5.18 -0.57
CA ILE A 261 12.27 5.88 -0.75
C ILE A 261 11.08 5.10 -0.15
N GLY A 262 11.28 3.84 0.25
CA GLY A 262 10.30 3.03 0.97
C GLY A 262 10.07 1.66 0.33
N ASN A 263 9.12 0.89 0.87
CA ASN A 263 8.71 -0.40 0.31
C ASN A 263 7.61 -0.20 -0.75
N LEU A 264 7.62 -1.02 -1.80
CA LEU A 264 6.56 -1.00 -2.82
C LEU A 264 5.18 -1.25 -2.19
N SER A 265 5.08 -2.19 -1.25
CA SER A 265 3.83 -2.49 -0.54
C SER A 265 3.27 -1.27 0.22
N SER A 266 4.13 -0.47 0.84
CA SER A 266 3.77 0.78 1.51
C SER A 266 3.32 1.85 0.51
N MET A 267 4.03 2.01 -0.61
CA MET A 267 3.66 2.98 -1.65
C MET A 267 2.30 2.65 -2.27
N ILE A 268 2.02 1.37 -2.55
CA ILE A 268 0.71 0.92 -3.06
C ILE A 268 -0.38 1.17 -2.01
N SER A 269 -0.07 0.98 -0.72
CA SER A 269 -0.99 1.27 0.38
C SER A 269 -1.34 2.75 0.48
N ASP A 270 -0.36 3.63 0.27
CA ASP A 270 -0.56 5.09 0.22
C ASP A 270 -1.32 5.50 -1.05
N ALA A 271 -1.05 4.88 -2.19
CA ALA A 271 -1.79 5.08 -3.43
C ALA A 271 -3.27 4.72 -3.26
N TYR A 272 -3.56 3.51 -2.79
CA TYR A 272 -4.93 3.08 -2.48
C TYR A 272 -5.61 4.05 -1.52
N THR A 273 -4.89 4.50 -0.48
CA THR A 273 -5.43 5.46 0.46
C THR A 273 -5.84 6.76 -0.22
N LYS A 274 -4.98 7.31 -1.08
CA LYS A 274 -5.30 8.53 -1.83
C LYS A 274 -6.52 8.39 -2.75
N PHE A 275 -6.78 7.20 -3.31
CA PHE A 275 -7.95 6.97 -4.18
C PHE A 275 -9.25 6.63 -3.41
N THR A 276 -9.13 6.18 -2.17
CA THR A 276 -10.25 5.77 -1.29
C THR A 276 -10.58 6.78 -0.19
N SER A 277 -9.82 7.86 -0.08
CA SER A 277 -10.09 8.98 0.84
C SER A 277 -10.11 10.32 0.11
N ASP A 278 -10.99 11.21 0.55
CA ASP A 278 -11.01 12.62 0.16
C ASP A 278 -10.86 13.48 1.42
N GLU A 279 -9.89 14.40 1.42
CA GLU A 279 -9.55 15.26 2.58
C GLU A 279 -9.46 14.52 3.94
N GLY A 280 -8.95 13.29 3.95
CA GLY A 280 -8.81 12.47 5.16
C GLY A 280 -10.08 11.73 5.59
N THR A 281 -11.20 11.97 4.90
CA THR A 281 -12.45 11.23 5.09
C THR A 281 -12.49 10.04 4.13
N ILE A 282 -12.78 8.84 4.63
CA ILE A 282 -12.91 7.65 3.79
C ILE A 282 -14.14 7.82 2.90
N THR A 283 -13.94 7.85 1.58
CA THR A 283 -15.04 7.98 0.60
C THR A 283 -15.47 6.64 0.03
N SER A 284 -14.67 5.57 0.20
CA SER A 284 -15.08 4.20 -0.08
C SER A 284 -14.25 3.16 0.68
N ILE A 285 -14.87 2.03 1.03
CA ILE A 285 -14.21 0.85 1.61
C ILE A 285 -13.58 0.01 0.49
N ASP A 286 -14.27 -0.13 -0.65
CA ASP A 286 -13.82 -0.79 -1.86
C ASP A 286 -14.32 0.01 -3.07
N LYS A 287 -13.42 0.44 -3.94
CA LYS A 287 -13.74 0.84 -5.31
C LYS A 287 -13.09 -0.24 -6.15
N ASN A 288 -13.76 -0.77 -7.18
CA ASN A 288 -13.13 -1.59 -8.23
C ASN A 288 -12.09 -0.73 -8.98
N ILE A 289 -11.01 -0.36 -8.29
CA ILE A 289 -9.90 0.41 -8.79
C ILE A 289 -9.09 -0.59 -9.60
N ASN A 290 -8.83 -0.27 -10.86
CA ASN A 290 -7.90 -1.07 -11.65
C ASN A 290 -6.56 -1.11 -10.89
N PRO A 291 -6.05 -2.30 -10.48
CA PRO A 291 -4.77 -2.41 -9.78
C PRO A 291 -3.61 -1.73 -10.51
N GLU A 292 -3.65 -1.65 -11.84
CA GLU A 292 -2.66 -0.93 -12.66
C GLU A 292 -2.57 0.58 -12.33
N LEU A 293 -3.63 1.17 -11.78
CA LEU A 293 -3.64 2.57 -11.34
C LEU A 293 -3.00 2.75 -9.96
N LEU A 294 -2.87 1.67 -9.20
CA LEU A 294 -2.30 1.65 -7.85
C LEU A 294 -0.85 1.18 -7.84
N SER A 295 -0.46 0.38 -8.83
CA SER A 295 0.84 -0.25 -8.91
C SER A 295 1.75 0.41 -9.93
N LEU A 296 3.02 0.43 -9.60
CA LEU A 296 4.08 0.75 -10.54
C LEU A 296 4.88 -0.53 -10.83
N GLU A 297 4.84 -1.00 -12.07
CA GLU A 297 5.66 -2.14 -12.48
C GLU A 297 7.11 -1.67 -12.67
N ILE A 298 7.99 -2.04 -11.72
CA ILE A 298 9.43 -1.88 -11.85
C ILE A 298 10.03 -3.27 -12.13
N PRO A 299 10.56 -3.52 -13.35
CA PRO A 299 11.21 -4.78 -13.68
C PRO A 299 12.37 -5.10 -12.73
N LEU A 300 12.55 -6.38 -12.38
CA LEU A 300 13.65 -6.83 -11.50
C LEU A 300 15.04 -6.51 -12.08
N ASN A 301 15.16 -6.51 -13.40
CA ASN A 301 16.40 -6.20 -14.13
C ASN A 301 16.44 -4.75 -14.65
N TYR A 302 15.62 -3.86 -14.07
CA TYR A 302 15.57 -2.46 -14.48
C TYR A 302 16.97 -1.83 -14.43
N LYS A 303 17.34 -1.18 -15.54
CA LYS A 303 18.56 -0.40 -15.69
C LYS A 303 18.20 0.93 -16.32
N GLY A 304 17.98 1.93 -15.47
CA GLY A 304 17.60 3.26 -15.92
C GLY A 304 18.77 4.02 -16.55
N LYS A 305 18.47 4.88 -17.52
CA LYS A 305 19.39 5.84 -18.14
C LYS A 305 19.56 7.08 -17.26
N GLN A 306 18.45 7.67 -16.81
CA GLN A 306 18.44 8.91 -16.03
C GLN A 306 17.93 8.71 -14.61
N LEU A 307 17.12 7.67 -14.37
CA LEU A 307 16.62 7.29 -13.06
C LEU A 307 17.30 6.00 -12.55
N PRO A 308 18.43 6.11 -11.84
CA PRO A 308 19.04 4.96 -11.17
C PRO A 308 18.17 4.49 -10.00
N LEU A 309 17.93 3.18 -9.91
CA LEU A 309 17.15 2.58 -8.82
C LEU A 309 17.95 1.49 -8.11
N TRP A 310 17.86 1.49 -6.79
CA TRP A 310 18.24 0.37 -5.94
C TRP A 310 16.98 -0.40 -5.61
N GLN A 311 17.00 -1.71 -5.85
CA GLN A 311 15.88 -2.60 -5.56
C GLN A 311 16.36 -3.67 -4.60
N ILE A 312 16.05 -3.49 -3.32
CA ILE A 312 16.54 -4.36 -2.24
C ILE A 312 15.45 -5.34 -1.88
N SER A 313 15.73 -6.62 -2.09
CA SER A 313 14.83 -7.71 -1.71
C SER A 313 15.20 -8.19 -0.30
N ILE A 314 14.25 -8.16 0.62
CA ILE A 314 14.45 -8.63 2.00
C ILE A 314 13.89 -10.04 2.14
N SER A 315 14.75 -11.00 2.50
CA SER A 315 14.32 -12.36 2.81
C SER A 315 14.03 -12.52 4.31
N PRO A 316 13.08 -13.39 4.71
CA PRO A 316 12.72 -13.60 6.10
C PRO A 316 13.91 -14.16 6.91
N ASN A 317 14.21 -13.54 8.04
CA ASN A 317 15.10 -14.11 9.07
C ASN A 317 14.26 -14.86 10.11
N LYS A 318 14.04 -16.15 9.89
CA LYS A 318 13.21 -17.00 10.77
C LYS A 318 13.77 -17.14 12.19
N ASP A 319 15.07 -16.95 12.37
CA ASP A 319 15.76 -17.07 13.66
C ASP A 319 15.79 -15.76 14.46
N PHE A 320 15.30 -14.66 13.90
CA PHE A 320 15.30 -13.36 14.56
C PHE A 320 14.46 -13.37 15.86
N LYS A 321 15.02 -12.79 16.93
CA LYS A 321 14.36 -12.60 18.23
C LYS A 321 14.68 -11.19 18.74
N ALA A 322 13.65 -10.43 19.09
CA ALA A 322 13.74 -9.02 19.51
C ALA A 322 13.93 -8.84 21.01
#